data_AF-A0A0G4H4U1-F1
#
_entry.id   AF-A0A0G4H4U1-F1
#
_cell.length_a   1.000
_cell.length_b   1.000
_cell.length_c   1.000
_cell.angle_alpha   90.00
_cell.angle_beta   90.00
_cell.angle_gamma   90.00
#
_symmetry.space_group_name_H-M   'P 1'
#
loop_
_entity.id
_entity.type
_entity.pdbx_description
1 polymer ?
#
loop_
_entity_poly.entity_id
_entity_poly.type
_entity_poly.pdbx_seq_one_letter_code
_entity_poly.pdbx_strand_id
1 'polypeptide(L)'
;MGDRVVGLLDGCAVYEDGHGGYEADVTGQRVAIKPSFHSHIKFCFEHHHEPSVGGAKRRRQDDHNGPAAAAAAAAAAAVGGGAAVSNGNNGNIPDDFMRYPSGAYHKVLALGTGRVPKATDRVKFDHVGWADAFDGQDKVIDKRGAVSSVSDRGEWLREALLSMRVGEVRRIITPPGWLVRYVEVRLVSIE
;
A
#
# COMPACT_ATOMS: atom_id res chain seq x y z
N MET A 1 -26.58 7.11 -13.44
CA MET A 1 -25.38 6.26 -13.61
C MET A 1 -24.33 6.75 -12.64
N GLY A 2 -23.81 5.87 -11.80
CA GLY A 2 -22.73 6.25 -10.88
C GLY A 2 -21.39 6.10 -11.58
N ASP A 3 -20.59 7.16 -11.65
CA ASP A 3 -19.21 7.09 -12.18
C ASP A 3 -18.23 6.42 -11.20
N ARG A 4 -18.75 5.69 -10.22
CA ARG A 4 -17.95 5.04 -9.19
C ARG A 4 -17.44 3.70 -9.73
N VAL A 5 -16.12 3.59 -9.87
CA VAL A 5 -15.44 2.32 -10.12
C VAL A 5 -15.63 1.43 -8.89
N VAL A 6 -16.13 0.21 -9.09
CA VAL A 6 -16.34 -0.80 -8.03
C VAL A 6 -15.33 -1.94 -8.09
N GLY A 7 -14.70 -2.16 -9.24
CA GLY A 7 -13.73 -3.25 -9.40
C GLY A 7 -13.00 -3.23 -10.74
N LEU A 8 -12.28 -4.32 -10.99
CA LEU A 8 -11.57 -4.57 -12.24
C LEU A 8 -11.99 -5.92 -12.84
N LEU A 9 -12.17 -5.95 -14.16
CA LEU A 9 -12.36 -7.17 -14.95
C LEU A 9 -11.37 -7.14 -16.11
N ASP A 10 -10.43 -8.08 -16.14
CA ASP A 10 -9.37 -8.16 -17.16
C ASP A 10 -8.61 -6.83 -17.38
N GLY A 11 -8.40 -6.09 -16.29
CA GLY A 11 -7.72 -4.79 -16.30
C GLY A 11 -8.60 -3.59 -16.68
N CYS A 12 -9.86 -3.82 -17.06
CA CYS A 12 -10.83 -2.76 -17.33
C CYS A 12 -11.53 -2.32 -16.05
N ALA A 13 -11.80 -1.02 -15.91
CA ALA A 13 -12.57 -0.46 -14.80
C ALA A 13 -14.03 -0.90 -14.90
N VAL A 14 -14.59 -1.37 -13.78
CA VAL A 14 -15.98 -1.85 -13.68
C VAL A 14 -16.80 -0.90 -12.81
N TYR A 15 -18.04 -0.64 -13.20
CA TYR A 15 -18.98 0.31 -12.60
C TYR A 15 -20.32 -0.38 -12.33
N GLU A 16 -21.08 0.10 -11.34
CA GLU A 16 -22.47 -0.33 -11.12
C GLU A 16 -23.43 0.44 -12.03
N ASP A 17 -24.35 -0.27 -12.69
CA ASP A 17 -25.32 0.33 -13.61
C ASP A 17 -26.54 0.97 -12.91
N GLY A 18 -26.70 0.75 -11.60
CA GLY A 18 -27.85 1.21 -10.80
C GLY A 18 -29.10 0.31 -10.90
N HIS A 19 -29.04 -0.76 -11.67
CA HIS A 19 -30.09 -1.77 -11.87
C HIS A 19 -29.69 -3.16 -11.34
N GLY A 20 -28.57 -3.24 -10.60
CA GLY A 20 -28.03 -4.49 -10.05
C GLY A 20 -27.09 -5.24 -10.99
N GLY A 21 -26.70 -4.62 -12.11
CA GLY A 21 -25.68 -5.11 -13.03
C GLY A 21 -24.40 -4.30 -12.96
N TYR A 22 -23.46 -4.66 -13.84
CA TYR A 22 -22.16 -4.01 -13.95
C TYR A 22 -21.83 -3.67 -15.40
N GLU A 23 -21.09 -2.59 -15.59
CA GLU A 23 -20.55 -2.16 -16.89
C GLU A 23 -19.03 -2.06 -16.81
N ALA A 24 -18.33 -2.51 -17.85
CA ALA A 24 -16.87 -2.33 -17.98
C ALA A 24 -16.58 -1.18 -18.95
N ASP A 25 -15.52 -0.41 -18.66
CA ASP A 25 -14.94 0.55 -19.61
C ASP A 25 -14.02 -0.17 -20.59
N VAL A 26 -14.47 -0.32 -21.82
CA VAL A 26 -13.67 -0.88 -22.91
C VAL A 26 -13.42 0.25 -23.89
N THR A 27 -12.18 0.74 -23.93
CA THR A 27 -11.76 1.79 -24.88
C THR A 27 -12.58 3.10 -24.80
N GLY A 28 -13.03 3.50 -23.61
CA GLY A 28 -13.85 4.69 -23.41
C GLY A 28 -15.35 4.46 -23.62
N GLN A 29 -15.77 3.22 -23.89
CA GLN A 29 -17.17 2.84 -24.03
C GLN A 29 -17.59 1.95 -22.87
N ARG A 30 -18.72 2.29 -22.23
CA ARG A 30 -19.38 1.45 -21.22
C ARG A 30 -20.07 0.28 -21.90
N VAL A 31 -19.71 -0.94 -21.52
CA VAL A 31 -20.30 -2.18 -22.04
C VAL A 31 -20.84 -3.00 -20.89
N ALA A 32 -22.11 -3.42 -20.96
CA ALA A 32 -22.73 -4.27 -19.96
C ALA A 32 -22.00 -5.62 -19.84
N ILE A 33 -21.67 -5.99 -18.60
CA ILE A 33 -21.04 -7.25 -18.27
C ILE A 33 -22.14 -8.30 -18.12
N LYS A 34 -21.99 -9.46 -18.77
CA LYS A 34 -22.96 -10.54 -18.60
C LYS A 34 -22.89 -11.07 -17.16
N PRO A 35 -24.04 -11.41 -16.54
CA PRO A 35 -24.09 -11.97 -15.18
C PRO A 35 -23.16 -13.15 -14.91
N SER A 36 -22.91 -13.98 -15.92
CA SER A 36 -21.98 -15.12 -15.84
C SER A 36 -20.51 -14.73 -15.56
N PHE A 37 -20.13 -13.46 -15.75
CA PHE A 37 -18.78 -12.95 -15.48
C PHE A 37 -18.69 -12.15 -14.17
N HIS A 38 -19.79 -11.98 -13.43
CA HIS A 38 -19.77 -11.19 -12.20
C HIS A 38 -18.79 -11.75 -11.15
N SER A 39 -18.63 -13.08 -11.09
CA SER A 39 -17.66 -13.74 -10.21
C SER A 39 -16.20 -13.47 -10.57
N HIS A 40 -15.91 -12.95 -11.77
CA HIS A 40 -14.56 -12.61 -12.21
C HIS A 40 -14.20 -11.15 -11.91
N ILE A 41 -15.20 -10.33 -11.53
CA ILE A 41 -14.97 -8.94 -11.13
C ILE A 41 -14.19 -8.95 -9.82
N LYS A 42 -12.97 -8.40 -9.87
CA LYS A 42 -12.15 -8.17 -8.68
C LYS A 42 -12.57 -6.85 -8.07
N PHE A 43 -13.47 -6.91 -7.08
CA PHE A 43 -13.90 -5.74 -6.36
C PHE A 43 -12.70 -5.10 -5.65
N CYS A 44 -12.49 -3.81 -5.90
CA CYS A 44 -11.39 -3.05 -5.31
C CYS A 44 -11.67 -2.66 -3.86
N PHE A 45 -12.88 -2.96 -3.37
CA PHE A 45 -13.28 -2.84 -1.98
C PHE A 45 -13.71 -4.24 -1.59
N GLU A 46 -12.97 -4.90 -0.69
CA GLU A 46 -13.59 -5.95 0.09
C GLU A 46 -14.74 -5.27 0.82
N HIS A 47 -15.97 -5.63 0.47
CA HIS A 47 -17.08 -5.42 1.38
C HIS A 47 -16.70 -6.21 2.63
N HIS A 48 -16.05 -5.54 3.58
CA HIS A 48 -16.16 -5.93 4.97
C HIS A 48 -17.65 -5.93 5.22
N HIS A 49 -18.24 -7.11 5.14
CA HIS A 49 -19.55 -7.40 5.64
C HIS A 49 -19.39 -7.27 7.15
N GLU A 50 -19.26 -6.04 7.65
CA GLU A 50 -19.49 -5.75 9.05
C GLU A 50 -20.95 -6.17 9.27
N PRO A 51 -21.22 -7.26 10.01
CA PRO A 51 -22.56 -7.46 10.48
C PRO A 51 -22.90 -6.19 11.26
N SER A 52 -23.98 -5.52 10.87
CA SER A 52 -24.51 -4.36 11.57
C SER A 52 -24.76 -4.73 13.03
N VAL A 53 -23.76 -4.49 13.89
CA VAL A 53 -23.87 -4.70 15.33
C VAL A 53 -24.48 -3.43 15.88
N GLY A 54 -25.71 -3.58 16.39
CA GLY A 54 -26.50 -2.51 16.96
C GLY A 54 -25.73 -1.65 17.97
N GLY A 55 -26.03 -0.37 17.92
CA GLY A 55 -25.42 0.64 18.77
C GLY A 55 -25.56 0.33 20.26
N ALA A 56 -24.46 0.50 20.99
CA ALA A 56 -24.47 0.66 22.44
C ALA A 56 -23.41 1.68 22.88
N LYS A 57 -23.92 2.88 23.16
CA LYS A 57 -23.70 3.62 24.41
C LYS A 57 -22.26 4.00 24.78
N ARG A 58 -21.93 5.25 24.40
CA ARG A 58 -21.15 6.25 25.16
C ARG A 58 -20.73 5.84 26.57
N ARG A 59 -19.42 5.85 26.84
CA ARG A 59 -18.85 6.28 28.13
C ARG A 59 -17.51 6.98 27.93
N ARG A 60 -17.42 8.17 28.54
CA ARG A 60 -16.22 8.98 28.78
C ARG A 60 -15.23 8.21 29.66
N GLN A 61 -13.93 8.44 29.47
CA GLN A 61 -12.92 8.61 30.54
C GLN A 61 -11.59 9.01 29.86
N ASP A 62 -11.23 10.29 29.88
CA ASP A 62 -10.40 11.01 30.86
C ASP A 62 -8.89 10.79 30.71
N ASP A 63 -8.23 11.95 30.66
CA ASP A 63 -6.82 12.30 30.63
C ASP A 63 -5.87 11.43 31.45
N HIS A 64 -4.66 11.21 30.93
CA HIS A 64 -3.42 11.42 31.70
C HIS A 64 -2.26 11.88 30.82
N ASN A 65 -1.65 12.97 31.28
CA ASN A 65 -0.51 13.69 30.75
C ASN A 65 0.76 13.24 31.52
N GLY A 66 1.91 13.13 30.85
CA GLY A 66 3.22 13.01 31.52
C GLY A 66 4.37 12.56 30.59
N PRO A 67 5.61 13.08 30.74
CA PRO A 67 6.42 13.45 29.58
C PRO A 67 7.74 12.67 29.38
N ALA A 68 8.29 12.89 28.18
CA ALA A 68 9.71 13.00 27.81
C ALA A 68 10.65 11.77 27.87
N ALA A 69 11.23 11.44 26.71
CA ALA A 69 12.68 11.22 26.58
C ALA A 69 13.13 11.42 25.10
N ALA A 70 14.25 12.11 24.94
CA ALA A 70 14.82 12.60 23.70
C ALA A 70 15.94 11.68 23.14
N ALA A 71 16.50 12.10 22.00
CA ALA A 71 17.73 11.66 21.33
C ALA A 71 17.56 10.51 20.32
N ALA A 72 18.11 10.52 19.10
CA ALA A 72 18.96 11.47 18.38
C ALA A 72 18.82 11.18 16.87
N ALA A 73 18.92 12.19 16.00
CA ALA A 73 19.14 11.98 14.58
C ALA A 73 20.27 12.89 14.10
N ALA A 74 21.40 12.26 13.78
CA ALA A 74 22.58 12.90 13.23
C ALA A 74 22.58 12.81 11.69
N ALA A 75 22.88 13.96 11.08
CA ALA A 75 23.56 14.20 9.80
C ALA A 75 23.21 13.32 8.58
N ALA A 76 22.47 13.92 7.65
CA ALA A 76 22.40 13.52 6.26
C ALA A 76 23.59 14.08 5.47
N ALA A 77 24.29 13.22 4.73
CA ALA A 77 25.18 13.61 3.65
C ALA A 77 24.77 12.86 2.36
N ALA A 78 24.71 13.63 1.27
CA ALA A 78 24.18 13.28 -0.04
C ALA A 78 25.14 12.43 -0.89
N VAL A 79 24.60 11.45 -1.63
CA VAL A 79 25.01 10.92 -2.97
C VAL A 79 23.80 10.08 -3.45
N GLY A 80 23.33 10.06 -4.70
CA GLY A 80 23.73 10.60 -5.98
C GLY A 80 22.60 10.35 -6.99
N GLY A 81 22.59 11.12 -8.09
CA GLY A 81 21.52 11.15 -9.07
C GLY A 81 21.38 9.88 -9.90
N GLY A 82 20.14 9.44 -10.07
CA GLY A 82 19.70 8.53 -11.12
C GLY A 82 18.62 9.20 -11.94
N ALA A 83 18.84 9.30 -13.26
CA ALA A 83 17.95 9.99 -14.19
C ALA A 83 16.55 9.38 -14.19
N ALA A 84 15.55 10.21 -13.84
CA ALA A 84 14.14 9.84 -13.86
C ALA A 84 13.61 9.92 -15.31
N VAL A 85 13.28 8.76 -15.88
CA VAL A 85 12.48 8.67 -17.11
C VAL A 85 11.03 8.98 -16.73
N SER A 86 10.59 10.19 -17.03
CA SER A 86 9.24 10.67 -16.75
C SER A 86 8.24 10.09 -17.75
N ASN A 87 7.60 8.96 -17.41
CA ASN A 87 6.40 8.50 -18.11
C ASN A 87 5.16 9.12 -17.47
N GLY A 88 4.73 10.26 -18.02
CA GLY A 88 3.55 10.99 -17.59
C GLY A 88 2.25 10.21 -17.81
N ASN A 89 1.65 9.74 -16.71
CA ASN A 89 0.19 9.76 -16.48
C ASN A 89 -0.23 9.39 -15.04
N ASN A 90 0.71 9.26 -14.09
CA ASN A 90 0.40 8.97 -12.69
C ASN A 90 0.35 10.27 -11.89
N GLY A 91 -0.85 10.85 -11.74
CA GLY A 91 -1.06 12.10 -11.01
C GLY A 91 -0.39 12.09 -9.63
N ASN A 92 0.64 12.94 -9.50
CA ASN A 92 1.29 13.35 -8.26
C ASN A 92 2.24 12.33 -7.59
N ILE A 93 3.00 11.54 -8.35
CA ILE A 93 4.16 10.83 -7.77
C ILE A 93 5.33 11.82 -7.63
N PRO A 94 5.90 12.01 -6.44
CA PRO A 94 7.03 12.92 -6.27
C PRO A 94 8.28 12.46 -7.02
N ASP A 95 9.06 13.41 -7.52
CA ASP A 95 10.25 13.17 -8.37
C ASP A 95 11.36 12.34 -7.69
N ASP A 96 11.33 12.22 -6.36
CA ASP A 96 12.32 11.49 -5.57
C ASP A 96 11.97 10.00 -5.34
N PHE A 97 10.88 9.52 -5.92
CA PHE A 97 10.53 8.11 -5.91
C PHE A 97 11.11 7.37 -7.11
N MET A 98 11.77 6.24 -6.84
CA MET A 98 12.26 5.32 -7.86
C MET A 98 11.23 4.23 -8.15
N ARG A 99 11.09 3.83 -9.42
CA ARG A 99 10.13 2.81 -9.84
C ARG A 99 10.74 1.42 -9.82
N TYR A 100 10.04 0.45 -9.23
CA TYR A 100 10.35 -0.97 -9.31
C TYR A 100 9.82 -1.62 -10.60
N PRO A 101 10.34 -2.81 -10.97
CA PRO A 101 9.79 -3.61 -12.06
C PRO A 101 8.29 -3.93 -11.90
N SER A 102 7.83 -4.21 -10.68
CA SER A 102 6.39 -4.41 -10.36
C SER A 102 5.50 -3.18 -10.59
N GLY A 103 6.09 -2.01 -10.91
CA GLY A 103 5.37 -0.77 -11.11
C GLY A 103 5.09 0.01 -9.83
N ALA A 104 5.46 -0.53 -8.66
CA ALA A 104 5.47 0.22 -7.41
C ALA A 104 6.57 1.28 -7.41
N TYR A 105 6.37 2.34 -6.65
CA TYR A 105 7.35 3.43 -6.50
C TYR A 105 7.87 3.44 -5.08
N HIS A 106 9.14 3.77 -4.87
CA HIS A 106 9.73 3.79 -3.53
C HIS A 106 10.70 4.93 -3.28
N LYS A 107 10.82 5.29 -2.00
CA LYS A 107 11.79 6.25 -1.47
C LYS A 107 12.36 5.72 -0.16
N VAL A 108 13.68 5.66 -0.06
CA VAL A 108 14.37 5.29 1.19
C VAL A 108 14.37 6.49 2.13
N LEU A 109 13.88 6.31 3.35
CA LEU A 109 13.86 7.35 4.38
C LEU A 109 15.05 7.24 5.34
N ALA A 110 15.45 6.02 5.67
CA ALA A 110 16.60 5.75 6.53
C ALA A 110 17.33 4.52 5.99
N LEU A 111 18.63 4.66 5.75
CA LEU A 111 19.47 3.57 5.26
C LEU A 111 19.67 2.50 6.34
N GLY A 112 19.52 1.23 5.95
CA GLY A 112 19.88 0.10 6.80
C GLY A 112 21.37 -0.23 6.70
N THR A 113 21.94 -0.76 7.78
CA THR A 113 23.36 -1.14 7.86
C THR A 113 23.58 -2.64 7.87
N GLY A 114 22.54 -3.45 8.07
CA GLY A 114 22.70 -4.90 8.11
C GLY A 114 22.73 -5.57 6.74
N ARG A 115 22.66 -6.90 6.76
CA ARG A 115 22.64 -7.71 5.54
C ARG A 115 21.34 -7.52 4.76
N VAL A 116 21.41 -7.79 3.46
CA VAL A 116 20.24 -7.80 2.57
C VAL A 116 19.56 -9.19 2.70
N PRO A 117 18.23 -9.26 2.81
CA PRO A 117 17.50 -10.53 2.81
C PRO A 117 17.68 -11.32 1.52
N LYS A 118 17.66 -12.65 1.62
CA LYS A 118 17.52 -13.57 0.48
C LYS A 118 16.06 -13.99 0.33
N ALA A 119 15.72 -14.53 -0.84
CA ALA A 119 14.36 -14.97 -1.14
C ALA A 119 13.83 -16.07 -0.19
N THR A 120 14.75 -16.89 0.36
CA THR A 120 14.44 -17.99 1.28
C THR A 120 14.46 -17.57 2.75
N ASP A 121 14.87 -16.34 3.05
CA ASP A 121 14.99 -15.89 4.42
C ASP A 121 13.60 -15.59 5.02
N ARG A 122 13.47 -15.78 6.33
CA ARG A 122 12.37 -15.23 7.12
C ARG A 122 12.77 -13.87 7.65
N VAL A 123 11.92 -12.87 7.47
CA VAL A 123 12.19 -11.49 7.87
C VAL A 123 11.17 -11.02 8.88
N LYS A 124 11.64 -10.25 9.85
CA LYS A 124 10.80 -9.46 10.76
C LYS A 124 10.75 -8.04 10.25
N PHE A 125 9.55 -7.50 10.06
CA PHE A 125 9.36 -6.14 9.55
C PHE A 125 8.16 -5.45 10.18
N ASP A 126 8.21 -4.12 10.20
CA ASP A 126 7.04 -3.29 10.46
C ASP A 126 6.43 -2.86 9.13
N HIS A 127 5.11 -2.78 9.08
CA HIS A 127 4.33 -2.45 7.89
C HIS A 127 3.15 -1.57 8.28
N VAL A 128 3.18 -0.31 7.86
CA VAL A 128 2.11 0.66 8.09
C VAL A 128 1.57 1.12 6.74
N GLY A 129 0.26 1.21 6.61
CA GLY A 129 -0.41 1.47 5.36
C GLY A 129 -1.55 2.47 5.49
N TRP A 130 -1.66 3.38 4.52
CA TRP A 130 -2.69 4.41 4.42
C TRP A 130 -3.39 4.37 3.06
N ALA A 131 -4.67 4.75 3.04
CA ALA A 131 -5.45 4.85 1.81
C ALA A 131 -5.27 6.20 1.09
N ASP A 132 -5.08 7.28 1.87
CA ASP A 132 -5.13 8.67 1.42
C ASP A 132 -3.75 9.29 1.12
N ALA A 133 -2.82 9.22 2.08
CA ALA A 133 -1.44 9.73 1.97
C ALA A 133 -0.54 9.22 3.11
N PHE A 134 0.78 9.40 3.01
CA PHE A 134 1.74 8.99 4.06
C PHE A 134 1.58 9.74 5.39
N ASP A 135 1.08 10.97 5.34
CA ASP A 135 0.72 11.84 6.46
C ASP A 135 -0.79 11.86 6.74
N GLY A 136 -1.53 11.00 6.04
CA GLY A 136 -2.96 10.84 6.15
C GLY A 136 -3.41 10.25 7.48
N GLN A 137 -4.69 10.47 7.79
CA GLN A 137 -5.32 9.91 8.99
C GLN A 137 -5.97 8.56 8.72
N ASP A 138 -6.18 8.19 7.46
CA ASP A 138 -6.84 6.94 7.05
C ASP A 138 -5.86 5.77 7.03
N LYS A 139 -5.43 5.35 8.23
CA LYS A 139 -4.54 4.21 8.43
C LYS A 139 -5.33 2.89 8.33
N VAL A 140 -5.04 2.11 7.30
CA VAL A 140 -5.68 0.81 7.01
C VAL A 140 -4.92 -0.36 7.62
N ILE A 141 -3.59 -0.26 7.72
CA ILE A 141 -2.72 -1.33 8.24
C ILE A 141 -1.73 -0.75 9.25
N ASP A 142 -1.57 -1.40 10.40
CA ASP A 142 -0.46 -1.19 11.35
C ASP A 142 -0.01 -2.56 11.88
N LYS A 143 0.99 -3.15 11.24
CA LYS A 143 1.58 -4.44 11.67
C LYS A 143 3.00 -4.18 12.14
N ARG A 144 3.27 -4.43 13.42
CA ARG A 144 4.60 -4.28 14.02
C ARG A 144 5.21 -5.65 14.28
N GLY A 145 6.47 -5.82 13.88
CA GLY A 145 7.22 -7.06 14.07
C GLY A 145 6.63 -8.29 13.39
N ALA A 146 5.95 -8.11 12.24
CA ALA A 146 5.42 -9.22 11.47
C ALA A 146 6.57 -10.08 10.94
N VAL A 147 6.44 -11.40 11.08
CA VAL A 147 7.45 -12.38 10.62
C VAL A 147 6.91 -13.15 9.44
N SER A 148 7.69 -13.24 8.36
CA SER A 148 7.32 -13.99 7.17
C SER A 148 8.52 -14.42 6.34
N SER A 149 8.37 -15.50 5.57
CA SER A 149 9.27 -15.74 4.43
C SER A 149 9.15 -14.60 3.40
N VAL A 150 10.27 -14.21 2.80
CA VAL A 150 10.32 -13.25 1.70
C VAL A 150 9.61 -13.80 0.45
N SER A 151 9.68 -15.11 0.21
CA SER A 151 9.03 -15.78 -0.93
C SER A 151 7.51 -15.64 -0.95
N ASP A 152 6.88 -15.54 0.22
CA ASP A 152 5.42 -15.63 0.38
C ASP A 152 4.75 -14.25 0.25
N ARG A 153 5.53 -13.21 -0.02
CA ARG A 153 5.05 -11.83 -0.12
C ARG A 153 4.65 -11.50 -1.56
N GLY A 154 3.66 -10.63 -1.69
CA GLY A 154 3.27 -10.06 -2.98
C GLY A 154 4.45 -9.39 -3.68
N GLU A 155 4.40 -9.35 -5.01
CA GLU A 155 5.54 -9.02 -5.87
C GLU A 155 6.27 -7.73 -5.47
N TRP A 156 5.54 -6.62 -5.30
CA TRP A 156 6.14 -5.33 -4.91
C TRP A 156 6.79 -5.36 -3.53
N LEU A 157 6.19 -6.05 -2.56
CA LEU A 157 6.72 -6.12 -1.19
C LEU A 157 7.94 -7.04 -1.14
N ARG A 158 7.93 -8.12 -1.92
CA ARG A 158 9.08 -9.01 -2.09
C ARG A 158 10.27 -8.27 -2.71
N GLU A 159 10.05 -7.50 -3.78
CA GLU A 159 11.08 -6.67 -4.41
C GLU A 159 11.66 -5.63 -3.43
N ALA A 160 10.79 -4.99 -2.64
CA ALA A 160 11.24 -4.06 -1.61
C ALA A 160 12.11 -4.75 -0.57
N LEU A 161 11.65 -5.85 0.02
CA LEU A 161 12.40 -6.57 1.06
C LEU A 161 13.75 -7.08 0.56
N LEU A 162 13.81 -7.59 -0.68
CA LEU A 162 15.07 -8.07 -1.31
C LEU A 162 16.06 -6.95 -1.64
N SER A 163 15.62 -5.70 -1.69
CA SER A 163 16.47 -4.53 -1.94
C SER A 163 16.70 -3.67 -0.71
N MET A 164 16.14 -4.06 0.45
CA MET A 164 16.35 -3.39 1.73
C MET A 164 17.52 -3.99 2.51
N ARG A 165 18.13 -3.19 3.37
CA ARG A 165 19.06 -3.67 4.42
C ARG A 165 18.37 -3.70 5.78
N VAL A 166 18.80 -4.59 6.67
CA VAL A 166 18.29 -4.59 8.06
C VAL A 166 18.54 -3.22 8.69
N GLY A 167 17.50 -2.67 9.32
CA GLY A 167 17.44 -1.32 9.88
C GLY A 167 16.87 -0.27 8.93
N GLU A 168 16.69 -0.58 7.65
CA GLU A 168 16.19 0.37 6.65
C GLU A 168 14.70 0.69 6.83
N VAL A 169 14.33 1.94 6.55
CA VAL A 169 12.94 2.41 6.45
C VAL A 169 12.68 2.93 5.04
N ARG A 170 11.59 2.47 4.42
CA ARG A 170 11.23 2.80 3.04
C ARG A 170 9.76 3.13 2.92
N ARG A 171 9.44 4.19 2.18
CA ARG A 171 8.09 4.52 1.73
C ARG A 171 7.86 3.97 0.35
N ILE A 172 6.67 3.40 0.12
CA ILE A 172 6.29 2.72 -1.10
C ILE A 172 4.89 3.20 -1.50
N ILE A 173 4.73 3.59 -2.76
CA ILE A 173 3.43 3.80 -3.38
C ILE A 173 3.14 2.54 -4.18
N THR A 174 2.08 1.81 -3.78
CA THR A 174 1.75 0.54 -4.42
C THR A 174 1.24 0.76 -5.84
N PRO A 175 1.26 -0.28 -6.69
CA PRO A 175 0.60 -0.22 -7.98
C PRO A 175 -0.91 0.03 -7.82
N PRO A 176 -1.61 0.44 -8.89
CA PRO A 176 -3.07 0.50 -8.90
C PRO A 176 -3.70 -0.87 -8.58
N GLY A 177 -4.89 -0.87 -7.97
CA GLY A 177 -5.64 -2.09 -7.63
C GLY A 177 -5.38 -2.67 -6.25
N TRP A 178 -4.52 -2.03 -5.44
CA TRP A 178 -4.32 -2.37 -4.03
C TRP A 178 -5.16 -1.45 -3.13
N LEU A 179 -5.75 -2.00 -2.07
CA LEU A 179 -6.55 -1.25 -1.07
C LEU A 179 -5.71 -0.18 -0.36
N VAL A 180 -4.44 -0.48 -0.11
CA VAL A 180 -3.52 0.41 0.58
C VAL A 180 -2.55 0.97 -0.44
N ARG A 181 -2.59 2.29 -0.64
CA ARG A 181 -1.81 2.95 -1.69
C ARG A 181 -0.47 3.46 -1.19
N TYR A 182 -0.41 3.91 0.07
CA TYR A 182 0.79 4.49 0.66
C TYR A 182 1.26 3.58 1.79
N VAL A 183 2.50 3.12 1.73
CA VAL A 183 3.03 2.11 2.64
C VAL A 183 4.38 2.52 3.18
N GLU A 184 4.58 2.43 4.49
CA GLU A 184 5.89 2.51 5.12
C GLU A 184 6.30 1.13 5.64
N VAL A 185 7.48 0.68 5.22
CA VAL A 185 8.06 -0.61 5.63
C VAL A 185 9.38 -0.36 6.35
N ARG A 186 9.57 -1.03 7.49
CA ARG A 186 10.86 -1.08 8.19
C ARG A 186 11.33 -2.51 8.30
N LEU A 187 12.51 -2.81 7.77
CA LEU A 187 13.11 -4.13 7.92
C LEU A 187 13.83 -4.22 9.28
N VAL A 188 13.29 -5.00 10.21
CA VAL A 188 13.76 -5.05 11.60
C VAL A 188 14.89 -6.07 11.78
N SER A 189 14.70 -7.29 11.29
CA SER A 189 15.72 -8.35 11.37
C SER A 189 15.46 -9.45 10.35
N ILE A 190 16.44 -10.33 10.19
CA ILE A 190 16.31 -11.56 9.41
C ILE A 190 16.57 -12.72 10.37
N GLU A 191 15.69 -13.71 10.36
CA GLU A 191 15.74 -14.92 11.19
C GLU A 191 16.59 -16.02 10.55
#